data_AF-A0A386ZD59-F1
#
_entry.id   AF-A0A386ZD59-F1
#
_cell.length_a   1.000
_cell.length_b   1.000
_cell.length_c   1.000
_cell.angle_alpha   90.00
_cell.angle_beta   90.00
_cell.angle_gamma   90.00
#
_symmetry.space_group_name_H-M   'P 1'
#
loop_
_entity.id
_entity.type
_entity.pdbx_description
1 polymer ?
#
loop_
_entity_poly.entity_id
_entity_poly.type
_entity_poly.pdbx_seq_one_letter_code
_entity_poly.pdbx_strand_id
1 'polypeptide(L)'
;MTTPTPEYARLEDLVRAEADAKLAAVQPLADAYRKLLADRENFAGLDAKNVAAVRATRAAALKAGFSERALNEAGYRAITDLPKPTAARKTAAKKSAPAKPRVAASKRATATAPATQSKAASGKAATPTPASTPEPPAAQ
;
A
#
# COMPACT_ATOMS: atom_id res chain seq x y z
N MET A 1 -52.82 22.91 2.41
CA MET A 1 -51.52 23.13 1.76
C MET A 1 -50.72 24.05 2.66
N THR A 2 -49.98 23.50 3.61
CA THR A 2 -49.10 24.26 4.50
C THR A 2 -47.81 24.57 3.74
N THR A 3 -47.65 25.83 3.33
CA THR A 3 -46.42 26.31 2.72
C THR A 3 -45.30 26.18 3.76
N PRO A 4 -44.20 25.46 3.47
CA PRO A 4 -43.08 25.39 4.40
C PRO A 4 -42.57 26.82 4.64
N THR A 5 -42.40 27.19 5.91
CA THR A 5 -41.78 28.49 6.22
C THR A 5 -40.36 28.52 5.65
N PRO A 6 -39.87 29.69 5.21
CA PRO A 6 -38.60 29.82 4.49
C PRO A 6 -37.37 29.26 5.25
N GLU A 7 -37.46 29.17 6.58
CA GLU A 7 -36.42 28.53 7.42
C GLU A 7 -36.37 27.01 7.24
N TYR A 8 -37.50 26.30 7.07
CA TYR A 8 -37.47 24.86 6.82
C TYR A 8 -36.89 24.53 5.45
N ALA A 9 -37.20 25.32 4.42
CA ALA A 9 -36.62 25.14 3.09
C ALA A 9 -35.08 25.26 3.11
N ARG A 10 -34.54 26.22 3.87
CA ARG A 10 -33.08 26.37 4.07
C ARG A 10 -32.46 25.18 4.80
N LEU A 11 -33.13 24.65 5.81
CA LEU A 11 -32.68 23.46 6.54
C LEU A 11 -32.67 22.22 5.63
N GLU A 12 -33.69 22.03 4.81
CA GLU A 12 -33.74 20.94 3.83
C GLU A 12 -32.60 21.03 2.81
N ASP A 13 -32.30 22.23 2.32
CA ASP A 13 -31.19 22.44 1.39
C ASP A 13 -29.83 22.18 2.04
N LEU A 14 -29.64 22.59 3.30
CA LEU A 14 -28.42 22.29 4.06
C LEU A 14 -28.25 20.79 4.30
N VAL A 15 -29.33 20.08 4.67
CA VAL A 15 -29.29 18.62 4.85
C VAL A 15 -28.98 17.91 3.54
N ARG A 16 -29.54 18.36 2.41
CA ARG A 16 -29.25 17.80 1.08
C ARG A 16 -27.79 18.04 0.70
N ALA A 17 -27.28 19.26 0.87
CA ALA A 17 -25.89 19.60 0.59
C ALA A 17 -24.91 18.79 1.46
N GLU A 18 -25.23 18.57 2.74
CA GLU A 18 -24.42 17.75 3.63
C GLU A 18 -24.46 16.26 3.23
N ALA A 19 -25.62 15.75 2.82
CA ALA A 19 -25.77 14.38 2.31
C ALA A 19 -24.94 14.18 1.03
N ASP A 20 -24.99 15.12 0.09
CA ASP A 20 -24.21 15.07 -1.14
C ASP A 20 -22.71 15.14 -0.87
N ALA A 21 -22.27 15.98 0.07
CA ALA A 21 -20.87 16.06 0.49
C ALA A 21 -20.39 14.74 1.12
N LYS A 22 -21.23 14.09 1.94
CA LYS A 22 -20.92 12.78 2.52
C LYS A 22 -20.86 11.69 1.46
N LEU A 23 -21.79 11.69 0.50
CA LEU A 23 -21.78 10.75 -0.62
C LEU A 23 -20.51 10.92 -1.48
N ALA A 24 -20.17 12.16 -1.81
CA ALA A 24 -18.97 12.49 -2.58
C ALA A 24 -17.68 12.05 -1.85
N ALA A 25 -17.64 12.13 -0.51
CA ALA A 25 -16.51 11.66 0.26
C ALA A 25 -16.35 10.12 0.25
N VAL A 26 -17.46 9.38 0.17
CA VAL A 26 -17.46 7.90 0.20
C VAL A 26 -17.30 7.28 -1.19
N GLN A 27 -17.69 7.97 -2.27
CA GLN A 27 -17.59 7.46 -3.64
C GLN A 27 -16.17 6.99 -4.03
N PRO A 28 -15.08 7.75 -3.80
CA PRO A 28 -13.73 7.31 -4.13
C PRO A 28 -13.32 6.02 -3.41
N LEU A 29 -13.80 5.81 -2.17
CA LEU A 29 -13.55 4.60 -1.41
C LEU A 29 -14.28 3.39 -2.03
N ALA A 30 -15.54 3.59 -2.45
CA ALA A 30 -16.31 2.56 -3.15
C ALA A 30 -15.64 2.19 -4.49
N ASP A 31 -15.16 3.17 -5.24
CA ASP A 31 -14.46 2.97 -6.52
C ASP A 31 -13.15 2.21 -6.33
N ALA A 32 -12.36 2.58 -5.32
CA ALA A 32 -11.14 1.87 -4.96
C ALA A 32 -11.41 0.42 -4.59
N TYR A 33 -12.49 0.15 -3.84
CA TYR A 33 -12.87 -1.21 -3.47
C TYR A 33 -13.30 -2.04 -4.68
N ARG A 34 -14.10 -1.47 -5.58
CA ARG A 34 -14.50 -2.11 -6.84
C ARG A 34 -13.28 -2.45 -7.70
N LYS A 35 -12.33 -1.53 -7.82
CA LYS A 35 -11.08 -1.75 -8.56
C LYS A 35 -10.25 -2.87 -7.94
N LEU A 36 -10.10 -2.89 -6.62
CA LEU A 36 -9.35 -3.93 -5.92
C LEU A 36 -9.95 -5.34 -6.14
N LEU A 37 -11.28 -5.45 -6.17
CA LEU A 37 -11.95 -6.72 -6.47
C LEU A 37 -11.68 -7.16 -7.91
N ALA A 38 -11.83 -6.27 -8.88
CA ALA A 38 -11.54 -6.57 -10.28
C ALA A 38 -10.08 -6.98 -10.49
N ASP A 39 -9.13 -6.27 -9.87
CA ASP A 39 -7.71 -6.62 -9.93
C ASP A 39 -7.45 -8.02 -9.37
N ARG A 40 -8.08 -8.38 -8.24
CA ARG A 40 -7.95 -9.73 -7.65
C ARG A 40 -8.45 -10.82 -8.58
N GLU A 41 -9.58 -10.61 -9.24
CA GLU A 41 -10.12 -11.56 -10.21
C GLU A 41 -9.19 -11.71 -11.42
N ASN A 42 -8.66 -10.60 -11.93
CA ASN A 42 -7.67 -10.61 -13.01
C ASN A 42 -6.39 -11.37 -12.62
N PHE A 43 -5.83 -11.10 -11.43
CA PHE A 43 -4.66 -11.82 -10.94
C PHE A 43 -4.94 -13.31 -10.75
N ALA A 44 -6.09 -13.68 -10.19
CA ALA A 44 -6.47 -15.08 -10.04
C ALA A 44 -6.60 -15.80 -11.39
N GLY A 45 -7.17 -15.13 -12.40
CA GLY A 45 -7.28 -15.67 -13.75
C GLY A 45 -5.92 -15.85 -14.43
N LEU A 46 -5.02 -14.86 -14.30
CA LEU A 46 -3.65 -14.95 -14.83
C LEU A 46 -2.82 -16.02 -14.11
N ASP A 47 -2.93 -16.09 -12.79
CA ASP A 47 -2.25 -17.12 -11.99
C ASP A 47 -2.71 -18.52 -12.40
N ALA A 48 -4.03 -18.75 -12.54
CA ALA A 48 -4.55 -20.03 -13.01
C ALA A 48 -4.00 -20.43 -14.39
N LYS A 49 -3.89 -19.49 -15.33
CA LYS A 49 -3.30 -19.72 -16.66
C LYS A 49 -1.80 -20.05 -16.56
N ASN A 50 -1.05 -19.30 -15.76
CA ASN A 50 0.37 -19.53 -15.55
C ASN A 50 0.62 -20.90 -14.90
N VAL A 51 -0.19 -21.26 -13.89
CA VAL A 51 -0.16 -22.56 -13.23
C VAL A 51 -0.46 -23.69 -14.22
N ALA A 52 -1.47 -23.53 -15.07
CA ALA A 52 -1.79 -24.52 -16.11
C ALA A 52 -0.63 -24.68 -17.11
N ALA A 53 -0.01 -23.57 -17.54
CA ALA A 53 1.13 -23.59 -18.44
C ALA A 53 2.33 -24.32 -17.84
N VAL A 54 2.69 -24.03 -16.58
CA VAL A 54 3.80 -24.72 -15.87
C VAL A 54 3.51 -26.22 -15.69
N ARG A 55 2.25 -26.61 -15.41
CA ARG A 55 1.89 -28.04 -15.36
C ARG A 55 2.03 -28.71 -16.72
N ALA A 56 1.58 -28.04 -17.78
CA ALA A 56 1.64 -28.58 -19.13
C ALA A 56 3.11 -28.77 -19.59
N THR A 57 3.98 -27.80 -19.35
CA THR A 57 5.41 -27.91 -19.69
C THR A 57 6.11 -28.99 -18.88
N ARG A 58 5.83 -29.10 -17.57
CA ARG A 58 6.38 -30.18 -16.73
C ARG A 58 5.92 -31.56 -17.22
N ALA A 59 4.64 -31.71 -17.55
CA ALA A 59 4.10 -32.96 -18.07
C ALA A 59 4.71 -33.32 -19.45
N ALA A 60 4.96 -32.33 -20.30
CA ALA A 60 5.65 -32.53 -21.56
C ALA A 60 7.12 -32.96 -21.37
N ALA A 61 7.84 -32.34 -20.42
CA ALA A 61 9.21 -32.72 -20.10
C ALA A 61 9.29 -34.16 -19.57
N LEU A 62 8.38 -34.56 -18.70
CA LEU A 62 8.30 -35.94 -18.22
C LEU A 62 8.02 -36.93 -19.36
N LYS A 63 7.12 -36.58 -20.30
CA LYS A 63 6.85 -37.39 -21.50
C LYS A 63 8.06 -37.47 -22.44
N ALA A 64 8.89 -36.43 -22.48
CA ALA A 64 10.13 -36.40 -23.26
C ALA A 64 11.28 -37.17 -22.61
N GLY A 65 11.08 -37.78 -21.42
CA GLY A 65 12.07 -38.63 -20.76
C GLY A 65 12.94 -37.91 -19.72
N PHE A 66 12.65 -36.65 -19.39
CA PHE A 66 13.31 -36.01 -18.24
C PHE A 66 12.87 -36.69 -16.94
N SER A 67 13.82 -36.94 -16.03
CA SER A 67 13.50 -37.46 -14.70
C SER A 67 12.91 -36.36 -13.81
N GLU A 68 12.03 -36.73 -12.87
CA GLU A 68 11.50 -35.79 -11.89
C GLU A 68 12.61 -35.12 -11.06
N ARG A 69 13.68 -35.86 -10.77
CA ARG A 69 14.85 -35.36 -10.05
C ARG A 69 15.55 -34.24 -10.81
N ALA A 70 15.82 -34.44 -12.11
CA ALA A 70 16.46 -33.43 -12.96
C ALA A 70 15.61 -32.15 -13.05
N LEU A 71 14.28 -32.30 -13.18
CA LEU A 71 13.37 -31.15 -13.20
C LEU A 71 13.35 -30.41 -11.85
N ASN A 72 13.37 -31.13 -10.73
CA ASN A 72 13.39 -30.54 -9.39
C ASN A 72 14.73 -29.84 -9.06
N GLU A 73 15.86 -30.37 -9.53
CA GLU A 73 17.20 -29.77 -9.40
C GLU A 73 17.33 -28.50 -10.26
N ALA A 74 16.73 -28.49 -11.45
CA ALA A 74 16.65 -27.30 -12.31
C ALA A 74 15.63 -26.25 -11.85
N GLY A 75 14.94 -26.47 -10.72
CA GLY A 75 13.98 -25.51 -10.14
C GLY A 75 12.56 -25.60 -10.67
N TYR A 76 12.25 -26.54 -11.59
CA TYR A 76 10.90 -26.79 -12.11
C TYR A 76 10.09 -27.70 -11.18
N ARG A 77 9.91 -27.22 -9.94
CA ARG A 77 9.17 -27.91 -8.87
C ARG A 77 7.69 -28.08 -9.23
N ALA A 78 7.04 -29.08 -8.61
CA ALA A 78 5.59 -29.19 -8.70
C ALA A 78 4.94 -27.96 -8.08
N ILE A 79 3.85 -27.46 -8.70
CA ILE A 79 3.18 -26.24 -8.25
C ILE A 79 2.53 -26.39 -6.88
N THR A 80 2.24 -27.63 -6.46
CA THR A 80 1.85 -27.95 -5.08
C THR A 80 2.92 -27.61 -4.05
N ASP A 81 4.19 -27.58 -4.46
CA ASP A 81 5.34 -27.24 -3.61
C ASP A 81 5.72 -25.77 -3.72
N LEU A 82 5.09 -25.01 -4.63
CA LEU A 82 5.26 -23.56 -4.65
C LEU A 82 4.58 -23.00 -3.40
N PRO A 83 5.31 -22.21 -2.58
CA PRO A 83 4.74 -21.67 -1.35
C PRO A 83 3.51 -20.83 -1.71
N LYS A 84 2.33 -21.30 -1.28
CA LYS A 84 1.13 -20.46 -1.30
C LYS A 84 1.49 -19.17 -0.56
N PRO A 85 1.34 -17.99 -1.17
CA PRO A 85 1.67 -16.74 -0.49
C PRO A 85 0.87 -16.72 0.82
N THR A 86 1.60 -16.67 1.94
CA THR A 86 1.03 -16.67 3.27
C THR A 86 0.01 -15.54 3.33
N ALA A 87 -1.27 -15.88 3.48
CA ALA A 87 -2.32 -14.87 3.57
C ALA A 87 -1.90 -13.83 4.61
N ALA A 88 -1.80 -12.56 4.20
CA ALA A 88 -1.31 -11.48 5.03
C ALA A 88 -2.05 -11.51 6.36
N ARG A 89 -1.34 -11.94 7.42
CA ARG A 89 -1.90 -12.18 8.74
C ARG A 89 -2.42 -10.85 9.26
N LYS A 90 -3.72 -10.71 9.48
CA LYS A 90 -4.33 -9.52 10.07
C LYS A 90 -3.60 -9.22 11.38
N THR A 91 -2.80 -8.16 11.40
CA THR A 91 -2.21 -7.62 12.62
C THR A 91 -3.33 -6.88 13.36
N ALA A 92 -4.10 -7.62 14.15
CA ALA A 92 -4.99 -7.02 15.13
C ALA A 92 -4.12 -6.19 16.10
N ALA A 93 -4.19 -4.87 15.98
CA ALA A 93 -3.52 -3.95 16.88
C ALA A 93 -3.98 -4.24 18.32
N LYS A 94 -3.08 -4.80 19.14
CA LYS A 94 -3.30 -4.93 20.57
C LYS A 94 -3.48 -3.53 21.15
N LYS A 95 -4.67 -3.28 21.67
CA LYS A 95 -5.11 -2.10 22.42
C LYS A 95 -4.05 -1.77 23.49
N SER A 96 -3.24 -0.74 23.26
CA SER A 96 -2.37 -0.16 24.28
C SER A 96 -3.25 0.62 25.26
N ALA A 97 -3.22 0.21 26.53
CA ALA A 97 -3.89 0.93 27.60
C ALA A 97 -3.19 2.29 27.85
N PRO A 98 -3.94 3.36 28.22
CA PRO A 98 -3.35 4.66 28.46
C PRO A 98 -2.54 4.67 29.76
N ALA A 99 -1.26 5.06 29.68
CA ALA A 99 -0.43 5.31 30.84
C ALA A 99 -0.89 6.58 31.57
N LYS A 100 -1.13 6.47 32.88
CA LYS A 100 -1.49 7.60 33.76
C LYS A 100 -0.35 8.64 33.83
N PRO A 101 -0.65 9.94 33.89
CA PRO A 101 0.38 10.98 34.07
C PRO A 101 0.81 11.04 35.55
N ARG A 102 2.10 10.88 35.82
CA ARG A 102 2.68 11.12 37.14
C ARG A 102 3.16 12.56 37.23
N VAL A 103 2.40 13.38 37.95
CA VAL A 103 2.79 14.72 38.40
C VAL A 103 3.90 14.60 39.45
N ALA A 104 4.97 15.36 39.30
CA ALA A 104 5.87 15.70 40.39
C ALA A 104 6.36 17.14 40.21
N ALA A 105 6.18 17.91 41.28
CA ALA A 105 6.26 19.36 41.35
C ALA A 105 7.71 19.90 41.36
N SER A 106 7.85 21.02 40.67
CA SER A 106 8.39 22.30 41.18
C SER A 106 9.77 22.31 41.88
N LYS A 107 10.75 22.92 41.19
CA LYS A 107 11.67 23.90 41.81
C LYS A 107 11.80 25.11 40.89
N ARG A 108 11.77 26.28 41.53
CA ARG A 108 11.63 27.65 41.01
C ARG A 108 13.00 28.33 40.88
N ALA A 109 13.03 29.42 40.09
CA ALA A 109 14.05 30.48 39.95
C ALA A 109 15.11 30.20 38.85
N THR A 110 15.49 31.11 37.96
CA THR A 110 15.39 32.58 37.87
C THR A 110 15.60 33.00 36.41
N ALA A 111 15.07 34.18 36.03
CA ALA A 111 15.26 34.83 34.74
C ALA A 111 16.74 35.01 34.35
N THR A 112 17.04 35.00 33.05
CA THR A 112 17.89 35.98 32.31
C THR A 112 18.11 35.45 30.87
N ALA A 113 17.69 36.21 29.85
CA ALA A 113 18.19 36.07 28.48
C ALA A 113 19.51 36.83 28.37
N PRO A 114 20.46 36.39 27.51
CA PRO A 114 20.65 37.17 26.28
C PRO A 114 21.04 36.35 25.03
N ALA A 115 20.85 36.98 23.86
CA ALA A 115 21.46 36.63 22.57
C ALA A 115 23.01 36.70 22.69
N THR A 116 23.85 35.96 21.96
CA THR A 116 24.09 36.03 20.51
C THR A 116 25.16 34.98 20.10
N GLN A 117 25.02 34.49 18.86
CA GLN A 117 26.06 34.11 17.87
C GLN A 117 27.29 33.26 18.27
N SER A 118 27.42 32.09 17.60
CA SER A 118 28.62 31.65 16.86
C SER A 118 28.26 30.36 16.09
N LYS A 119 28.07 30.40 14.77
CA LYS A 119 29.09 30.18 13.73
C LYS A 119 29.52 28.70 13.60
N ALA A 120 28.86 27.98 12.70
CA ALA A 120 29.42 26.81 12.00
C ALA A 120 28.91 26.92 10.54
N ALA A 121 29.71 27.45 9.61
CA ALA A 121 30.75 26.73 8.89
C ALA A 121 30.20 25.48 8.17
N SER A 122 29.83 25.71 6.91
CA SER A 122 30.18 24.91 5.74
C SER A 122 29.99 23.39 5.81
N GLY A 123 28.93 22.91 5.14
CA GLY A 123 28.68 21.48 4.93
C GLY A 123 27.81 21.20 3.70
N LYS A 124 28.26 21.68 2.54
CA LYS A 124 28.10 21.16 1.17
C LYS A 124 26.85 20.30 0.86
N ALA A 125 25.98 20.87 0.02
CA ALA A 125 24.96 20.16 -0.74
C ALA A 125 25.58 19.01 -1.57
N ALA A 126 25.00 17.81 -1.49
CA ALA A 126 25.31 16.69 -2.36
C ALA A 126 24.07 16.36 -3.21
N THR A 127 24.24 16.54 -4.50
CA THR A 127 23.38 16.18 -5.63
C THR A 127 23.18 14.66 -5.73
N PRO A 128 22.01 14.17 -6.17
CA PRO A 128 21.86 12.80 -6.64
C PRO A 128 22.40 12.66 -8.08
N THR A 129 23.32 11.72 -8.28
CA THR A 129 23.83 11.28 -9.59
C THR A 129 22.88 10.25 -10.22
N PRO A 130 22.40 10.42 -11.46
CA PRO A 130 21.83 9.33 -12.25
C PRO A 130 22.95 8.56 -12.98
N ALA A 131 22.99 7.25 -12.78
CA ALA A 131 23.90 6.32 -13.44
C ALA A 131 23.42 6.00 -14.87
N SER A 132 24.41 5.84 -15.75
CA SER A 132 24.31 5.71 -17.20
C SER A 132 23.58 4.47 -17.71
N THR A 133 22.77 4.69 -18.76
CA THR A 133 22.28 3.70 -19.73
C THR A 133 23.41 3.26 -20.67
N PRO A 134 23.59 1.97 -20.97
CA PRO A 134 24.34 1.52 -22.14
C PRO A 134 23.41 1.28 -23.34
N GLU A 135 23.74 1.94 -24.45
CA GLU A 135 23.13 1.86 -25.79
C GLU A 135 23.68 0.63 -26.56
N PRO A 136 22.88 -0.10 -27.36
CA PRO A 136 23.37 -1.21 -28.18
C PRO A 136 24.01 -0.72 -29.50
N PRO A 137 25.02 -1.42 -30.04
CA PRO A 137 25.69 -1.01 -31.28
C PRO A 137 24.82 -1.25 -32.52
N ALA A 138 24.78 -0.26 -33.40
CA ALA A 138 24.19 -0.33 -34.73
C ALA A 138 24.93 -1.35 -35.60
N ALA A 139 24.17 -2.25 -36.22
CA ALA A 139 24.64 -3.09 -37.32
C ALA A 139 24.70 -2.27 -38.62
N GLN A 140 25.74 -2.54 -39.39
CA GLN A 140 26.03 -1.99 -40.73
C GLN A 140 25.02 -2.46 -41.78
#